data_AF-A0A7K3PHG4-F1
#
_entry.id   AF-A0A7K3PHG4-F1
#
_cell.length_a   1.000
_cell.length_b   1.000
_cell.length_c   1.000
_cell.angle_alpha   90.00
_cell.angle_beta   90.00
_cell.angle_gamma   90.00
#
_symmetry.space_group_name_H-M   'P 1'
#
loop_
_entity.id
_entity.type
_entity.pdbx_description
1 polymer ?
#
loop_
_entity_poly.entity_id
_entity_poly.type
_entity_poly.pdbx_seq_one_letter_code
_entity_poly.pdbx_strand_id
1 'polypeptide(L)'
;MDVPDSSSAVAARFTGRAATAERPLSGALTEVGLDDGRTVMVKLVDGPGAARAEAAGLRRLSDAGTVRVPVVHGADESRLVSDRVTQGPPSARAAVRFGREPAGLHAAGAPAFGAAPPGGPVEAYIGLAPMRNVPGDDWPGWYAAHRVLPFSTAHVSRRVMCPNGSYVSLGHFQVYARRHDGNEASPGRRGPHRGPAAAQGAADP
;
A
#
# COMPACT_ATOMS: atom_id res chain seq x y z
N MET A 1 22.85 24.70 14.60
CA MET A 1 22.11 24.01 13.52
C MET A 1 22.82 22.70 13.34
N ASP A 2 22.22 21.61 13.78
CA ASP A 2 22.81 20.28 13.70
C ASP A 2 22.95 19.91 12.22
N VAL A 3 24.15 19.57 11.76
CA VAL A 3 24.34 19.12 10.38
C VAL A 3 23.72 17.73 10.32
N PRO A 4 22.68 17.49 9.50
CA PRO A 4 22.08 16.15 9.45
C PRO A 4 23.17 15.14 9.06
N ASP A 5 23.30 14.08 9.86
CA ASP A 5 24.27 13.00 9.60
C ASP A 5 24.22 12.59 8.13
N SER A 6 25.38 12.53 7.48
CA SER A 6 25.50 12.08 6.09
C SER A 6 25.04 10.63 5.94
N SER A 7 24.69 10.23 4.71
CA SER A 7 24.33 8.82 4.45
C SER A 7 25.47 7.88 4.85
N SER A 8 26.72 8.30 4.60
CA SER A 8 27.93 7.60 5.05
C SER A 8 27.98 7.39 6.58
N ALA A 9 27.70 8.44 7.36
CA ALA A 9 27.71 8.34 8.83
C ALA A 9 26.61 7.39 9.34
N VAL A 10 25.41 7.49 8.78
CA VAL A 10 24.27 6.62 9.12
C VAL A 10 24.57 5.17 8.76
N ALA A 11 25.11 4.90 7.57
CA ALA A 11 25.51 3.58 7.14
C ALA A 11 26.58 3.00 8.07
N ALA A 12 27.61 3.78 8.41
CA ALA A 12 28.68 3.33 9.29
C ALA A 12 28.17 2.96 10.69
N ARG A 13 27.27 3.78 11.25
CA ARG A 13 26.64 3.53 12.55
C ARG A 13 25.86 2.22 12.58
N PHE A 14 25.04 1.95 11.55
CA PHE A 14 24.18 0.76 11.54
C PHE A 14 24.89 -0.52 11.09
N THR A 15 26.00 -0.41 10.37
CA THR A 15 26.74 -1.58 9.86
C THR A 15 27.98 -1.90 10.70
N GLY A 16 28.47 -0.96 11.51
CA GLY A 16 29.74 -1.09 12.23
C GLY A 16 30.95 -1.15 11.28
N ARG A 17 30.86 -0.49 10.12
CA ARG A 17 31.87 -0.49 9.05
C ARG A 17 32.15 0.93 8.60
N ALA A 18 33.38 1.24 8.22
CA ALA A 18 33.68 2.57 7.67
C ALA A 18 33.06 2.71 6.27
N ALA A 19 32.47 3.86 5.99
CA ALA A 19 32.04 4.22 4.64
C ALA A 19 33.24 4.64 3.79
N THR A 20 33.34 4.10 2.57
CA THR A 20 34.43 4.37 1.62
C THR A 20 33.99 5.19 0.42
N ALA A 21 32.70 5.18 0.10
CA ALA A 21 32.12 5.95 -0.99
C ALA A 21 30.64 6.26 -0.72
N GLU A 22 30.17 7.42 -1.19
CA GLU A 22 28.77 7.82 -1.16
C GLU A 22 28.32 8.21 -2.57
N ARG A 23 27.21 7.63 -3.04
CA ARG A 23 26.64 7.90 -4.36
C ARG A 23 25.14 8.15 -4.26
N PRO A 24 24.70 9.42 -4.25
CA PRO A 24 23.28 9.75 -4.32
C PRO A 24 22.68 9.22 -5.63
N LEU A 25 21.54 8.54 -5.54
CA LEU A 25 20.78 8.06 -6.69
C LEU A 25 19.53 8.94 -6.94
N SER A 26 18.96 9.48 -5.86
CA SER A 26 17.84 10.43 -5.88
C SER A 26 17.90 11.31 -4.63
N GLY A 27 16.96 12.24 -4.50
CA GLY A 27 16.84 13.07 -3.28
C GLY A 27 16.55 12.27 -1.99
N ALA A 28 16.14 11.00 -2.10
CA ALA A 28 15.76 10.17 -0.96
C ALA A 28 16.51 8.82 -0.89
N LEU A 29 17.44 8.56 -1.82
CA LEU A 29 18.12 7.27 -1.90
C LEU A 29 19.60 7.45 -2.23
N THR A 30 20.44 6.86 -1.38
CA THR A 30 21.89 6.91 -1.51
C THR A 30 22.49 5.52 -1.41
N GLU A 31 23.45 5.22 -2.28
CA GLU A 31 24.32 4.05 -2.14
C GLU A 31 25.55 4.42 -1.33
N VAL A 32 25.92 3.57 -0.37
CA VAL A 32 27.14 3.73 0.42
C VAL A 32 28.01 2.48 0.29
N GLY A 33 29.23 2.66 -0.21
CA GLY A 33 30.27 1.62 -0.19
C GLY A 33 30.90 1.52 1.19
N LEU A 34 31.18 0.30 1.63
CA LEU A 34 31.79 -0.01 2.93
C LEU A 34 33.24 -0.50 2.76
N ASP A 35 34.03 -0.44 3.83
CA ASP A 35 35.42 -0.90 3.89
C ASP A 35 35.61 -2.41 3.70
N ASP A 36 34.55 -3.20 3.92
CA ASP A 36 34.53 -4.65 3.65
C ASP A 36 34.09 -5.02 2.22
N GLY A 37 33.98 -4.01 1.34
CA GLY A 37 33.63 -4.20 -0.07
C GLY A 37 32.14 -4.35 -0.34
N ARG A 38 31.28 -4.40 0.68
CA ARG A 38 29.82 -4.38 0.50
C ARG A 38 29.33 -2.98 0.09
N THR A 39 28.14 -2.94 -0.49
CA THR A 39 27.39 -1.70 -0.71
C THR A 39 26.02 -1.82 -0.03
N VAL A 40 25.64 -0.79 0.71
CA VAL A 40 24.32 -0.68 1.33
C VAL A 40 23.51 0.45 0.72
N MET A 41 22.19 0.36 0.86
CA MET A 41 21.24 1.42 0.51
C MET A 41 20.86 2.17 1.77
N VAL A 42 21.04 3.50 1.74
CA VAL A 42 20.49 4.42 2.74
C VAL A 42 19.29 5.12 2.10
N LYS A 43 18.11 4.89 2.67
CA LYS A 43 16.85 5.48 2.23
C LYS A 43 16.41 6.52 3.23
N LEU A 44 16.20 7.75 2.79
CA LEU A 44 15.48 8.77 3.53
C LEU A 44 13.98 8.50 3.36
N VAL A 45 13.26 8.45 4.47
CA VAL A 45 11.85 8.12 4.54
C VAL A 45 11.14 9.26 5.26
N ASP A 46 10.14 9.81 4.59
CA ASP A 46 9.28 10.85 5.16
C ASP A 46 8.09 10.21 5.87
N GLY A 47 7.72 10.77 7.02
CA GLY A 47 6.57 10.35 7.81
C GLY A 47 6.96 9.81 9.19
N PRO A 48 6.22 10.17 10.26
CA PRO A 48 6.49 9.70 11.61
C PRO A 48 6.57 8.17 11.69
N GLY A 49 7.72 7.63 12.09
CA GLY A 49 7.92 6.19 12.26
C GLY A 49 7.95 5.39 10.95
N ALA A 50 7.95 6.03 9.78
CA ALA A 50 7.90 5.35 8.48
C ALA A 50 9.10 4.42 8.25
N ALA A 51 10.32 4.85 8.59
CA ALA A 51 11.52 4.03 8.48
C ALA A 51 11.46 2.78 9.39
N ARG A 52 10.90 2.91 10.60
CA ARG A 52 10.68 1.79 11.53
C ARG A 52 9.62 0.82 11.00
N ALA A 53 8.53 1.33 10.43
CA ALA A 53 7.48 0.52 9.82
C ALA A 53 8.02 -0.30 8.63
N GLU A 54 8.82 0.32 7.76
CA GLU A 54 9.47 -0.37 6.64
C GLU A 54 10.47 -1.43 7.12
N ALA A 55 11.33 -1.09 8.10
CA ALA A 55 12.25 -2.04 8.70
C ALA A 55 11.54 -3.27 9.29
N ALA A 56 10.46 -3.06 10.05
CA ALA A 56 9.67 -4.13 10.63
C ALA A 56 8.97 -4.98 9.56
N GLY A 57 8.47 -4.36 8.50
CA GLY A 57 7.89 -5.04 7.35
C GLY A 57 8.91 -5.95 6.65
N LEU A 58 10.09 -5.43 6.32
CA LEU A 58 11.15 -6.20 5.67
C LEU A 58 11.61 -7.40 6.52
N ARG A 59 11.78 -7.20 7.84
CA ARG A 59 12.13 -8.31 8.75
C ARG A 59 11.07 -9.41 8.76
N ARG A 60 9.79 -9.03 8.88
CA ARG A 60 8.68 -9.99 8.82
C ARG A 60 8.65 -10.77 7.50
N LEU A 61 8.89 -10.10 6.37
CA LEU A 61 8.96 -10.78 5.08
C LEU A 61 10.13 -11.76 5.02
N SER A 62 11.27 -11.41 5.61
CA SER A 62 12.45 -12.27 5.70
C SER A 62 12.21 -13.49 6.59
N ASP A 63 11.44 -13.36 7.67
CA ASP A 63 11.15 -14.45 8.62
C ASP A 63 10.43 -15.65 7.95
N ALA A 64 9.73 -15.42 6.84
CA ALA A 64 9.10 -16.51 6.08
C ALA A 64 10.14 -17.45 5.43
N GLY A 65 11.38 -16.99 5.18
CA GLY A 65 12.44 -17.80 4.59
C GLY A 65 12.19 -18.25 3.15
N THR A 66 11.22 -17.66 2.45
CA THR A 66 10.76 -18.13 1.12
C THR A 66 11.24 -17.26 -0.03
N VAL A 67 11.28 -15.94 0.14
CA VAL A 67 11.76 -14.98 -0.86
C VAL A 67 12.98 -14.25 -0.31
N ARG A 68 13.94 -13.93 -1.18
CA ARG A 68 15.11 -13.14 -0.77
C ARG A 68 14.69 -11.70 -0.51
N VAL A 69 14.74 -11.30 0.76
CA VAL A 69 14.50 -9.92 1.22
C VAL A 69 15.85 -9.31 1.62
N PRO A 70 16.11 -8.01 1.31
CA PRO A 70 17.35 -7.35 1.74
C PRO A 70 17.50 -7.37 3.25
N VAL A 71 18.71 -7.64 3.75
CA VAL A 71 18.96 -7.52 5.19
C VAL A 71 18.82 -6.07 5.61
N VAL A 72 18.12 -5.83 6.70
CA VAL A 72 18.01 -4.51 7.33
C VAL A 72 19.11 -4.37 8.37
N HIS A 73 20.07 -3.48 8.11
CA HIS A 73 21.15 -3.15 9.04
C HIS A 73 20.67 -2.26 10.19
N GLY A 74 19.70 -1.39 9.92
CA GLY A 74 19.07 -0.58 10.95
C GLY A 74 18.18 0.53 10.40
N ALA A 75 17.46 1.19 11.30
CA ALA A 75 16.63 2.34 10.96
C ALA A 75 16.59 3.30 12.16
N ASP A 76 16.55 4.60 11.87
CA ASP A 76 16.24 5.65 12.85
C ASP A 76 14.87 6.29 12.52
N GLU A 77 14.64 7.54 12.94
CA GLU A 77 13.37 8.23 12.72
C GLU A 77 13.07 8.51 11.24
N SER A 78 14.09 8.71 10.40
CA SER A 78 13.90 9.10 9.00
C SER A 78 14.80 8.35 8.03
N ARG A 79 15.71 7.48 8.49
CA ARG A 79 16.58 6.69 7.61
C ARG A 79 16.43 5.20 7.84
N LEU A 80 16.52 4.44 6.76
CA LEU A 80 16.62 2.99 6.73
C LEU A 80 17.91 2.58 6.00
N VAL A 81 18.68 1.67 6.59
CA VAL A 81 19.87 1.06 5.96
C VAL A 81 19.60 -0.41 5.68
N SER A 82 19.75 -0.81 4.42
CA SER A 82 19.54 -2.19 3.98
C SER A 82 20.58 -2.64 2.95
N ASP A 83 20.64 -3.93 2.66
CA ASP A 83 21.46 -4.45 1.57
C ASP A 83 21.08 -3.81 0.23
N ARG A 84 22.11 -3.57 -0.59
CA ARG A 84 21.89 -3.31 -2.01
C ARG A 84 21.51 -4.60 -2.74
N VAL A 85 20.37 -4.59 -3.42
CA VAL A 85 19.97 -5.68 -4.31
C VAL A 85 20.55 -5.44 -5.70
N THR A 86 21.42 -6.34 -6.15
CA THR A 86 21.93 -6.32 -7.52
C THR A 86 20.83 -6.71 -8.52
N GLN A 87 20.63 -5.87 -9.53
CA GLN A 87 19.72 -6.18 -10.63
C GLN A 87 20.39 -7.15 -11.62
N GLY A 88 19.58 -8.01 -12.23
CA GLY A 88 20.01 -8.91 -13.29
C GLY A 88 18.99 -8.94 -14.43
N PRO A 89 19.36 -9.45 -15.62
CA PRO A 89 18.44 -9.48 -16.75
C PRO A 89 17.23 -10.37 -16.46
N PRO A 90 16.03 -10.00 -16.95
CA PRO A 90 14.87 -10.87 -16.87
C PRO A 90 15.11 -12.16 -17.67
N SER A 91 14.66 -13.29 -17.14
CA SER A 91 14.72 -14.60 -17.82
C SER A 91 13.55 -15.47 -17.41
N ALA A 92 13.18 -16.44 -18.24
CA ALA A 92 12.12 -17.41 -17.92
C ALA A 92 12.42 -18.16 -16.61
N ARG A 93 13.69 -18.55 -16.38
CA ARG A 93 14.12 -19.19 -15.12
C ARG A 93 13.94 -18.26 -13.93
N ALA A 94 14.29 -16.97 -14.06
CA ALA A 94 14.08 -16.00 -12.99
C ALA A 94 12.59 -15.77 -12.71
N ALA A 95 11.74 -15.72 -13.73
CA ALA A 95 10.30 -15.57 -13.58
C ALA A 95 9.65 -16.78 -12.89
N VAL A 96 10.02 -18.02 -13.26
CA VAL A 96 9.54 -19.23 -12.59
C VAL A 96 9.93 -19.26 -11.11
N ARG A 97 11.19 -18.91 -10.81
CA ARG A 97 11.65 -18.79 -9.42
C ARG A 97 10.85 -17.71 -8.67
N PHE A 98 10.71 -16.53 -9.28
CA PHE A 98 9.93 -15.43 -8.72
C PHE A 98 8.44 -15.75 -8.57
N GLY A 99 7.86 -16.72 -9.30
CA GLY A 99 6.51 -17.18 -9.02
C GLY A 99 6.42 -18.06 -7.77
N ARG A 100 7.43 -18.91 -7.55
CA ARG A 100 7.46 -19.87 -6.42
C ARG A 100 7.75 -19.20 -5.08
N GLU A 101 8.69 -18.27 -5.04
CA GLU A 101 9.17 -17.66 -3.79
C GLU A 101 8.05 -16.84 -3.08
N PRO A 102 7.36 -15.88 -3.72
CA PRO A 102 6.22 -15.16 -3.14
C PRO A 102 5.00 -16.05 -2.89
N ALA A 103 4.80 -17.13 -3.67
CA ALA A 103 3.73 -18.09 -3.35
C ALA A 103 4.00 -18.78 -2.00
N GLY A 104 5.25 -19.14 -1.73
CA GLY A 104 5.68 -19.61 -0.41
C GLY A 104 5.48 -18.55 0.69
N LEU A 105 5.82 -17.29 0.40
CA LEU A 105 5.55 -16.18 1.33
C LEU A 105 4.06 -16.03 1.65
N HIS A 106 3.17 -16.10 0.66
CA HIS A 106 1.72 -16.04 0.88
C HIS A 106 1.23 -17.23 1.72
N ALA A 107 1.78 -18.42 1.50
CA ALA A 107 1.42 -19.62 2.25
C ALA A 107 1.87 -19.59 3.73
N ALA A 108 2.90 -18.81 4.07
CA ALA A 108 3.31 -18.60 5.46
C ALA A 108 2.23 -17.86 6.29
N GLY A 109 1.37 -17.09 5.62
CA GLY A 109 0.18 -16.51 6.21
C GLY A 109 0.43 -15.39 7.24
N ALA A 110 -0.65 -14.99 7.89
CA ALA A 110 -0.66 -14.00 8.98
C ALA A 110 -1.84 -14.28 9.92
N PRO A 111 -1.79 -13.84 11.19
CA PRO A 111 -2.88 -14.09 12.14
C PRO A 111 -4.22 -13.45 11.77
N ALA A 112 -4.21 -12.35 11.01
CA ALA A 112 -5.39 -11.60 10.58
C ALA A 112 -5.04 -10.69 9.39
N PHE A 113 -6.05 -10.20 8.67
CA PHE A 113 -5.87 -9.11 7.71
C PHE A 113 -5.39 -7.87 8.44
N GLY A 114 -4.46 -7.12 7.85
CA GLY A 114 -3.93 -5.92 8.50
C GLY A 114 -3.10 -6.18 9.75
N ALA A 115 -2.75 -7.43 10.08
CA ALA A 115 -1.83 -7.72 11.17
C ALA A 115 -0.51 -6.95 10.97
N ALA A 116 -0.10 -6.15 11.94
CA ALA A 116 1.22 -5.51 11.94
C ALA A 116 2.33 -6.58 12.05
N PRO A 117 3.56 -6.30 11.60
CA PRO A 117 4.72 -7.11 11.98
C PRO A 117 4.78 -7.33 13.49
N PRO A 118 5.19 -8.51 13.99
CA PRO A 118 5.34 -8.73 15.43
C PRO A 118 6.21 -7.65 16.07
N GLY A 119 5.68 -6.95 17.08
CA GLY A 119 6.35 -5.81 17.73
C GLY A 119 6.53 -4.55 16.86
N GLY A 120 5.99 -4.54 15.65
CA GLY A 120 6.02 -3.42 14.72
C GLY A 120 4.88 -2.41 14.94
N PRO A 121 4.96 -1.22 14.31
CA PRO A 121 3.97 -0.17 14.48
C PRO A 121 2.64 -0.49 13.78
N VAL A 122 1.56 0.01 14.36
CA VAL A 122 0.22 0.03 13.74
C VAL A 122 0.19 1.01 12.57
N GLU A 123 0.85 2.16 12.72
CA GLU A 123 0.98 3.16 11.67
C GLU A 123 2.02 2.70 10.65
N ALA A 124 1.61 2.64 9.38
CA ALA A 124 2.42 2.22 8.25
C ALA A 124 2.11 3.11 7.03
N TYR A 125 2.69 2.78 5.89
CA TYR A 125 2.63 3.61 4.69
C TYR A 125 2.50 2.76 3.43
N ILE A 126 1.80 3.29 2.44
CA ILE A 126 1.80 2.82 1.05
C ILE A 126 2.27 3.98 0.16
N GLY A 127 3.52 3.91 -0.29
CA GLY A 127 4.20 5.09 -0.84
C GLY A 127 4.26 6.21 0.20
N LEU A 128 3.75 7.39 -0.15
CA LEU A 128 3.67 8.54 0.77
C LEU A 128 2.36 8.58 1.58
N ALA A 129 1.40 7.70 1.29
CA ALA A 129 0.10 7.74 1.93
C ALA A 129 0.10 6.93 3.23
N PRO A 130 -0.42 7.47 4.35
CA PRO A 130 -0.53 6.72 5.60
C PRO A 130 -1.51 5.56 5.43
N MET A 131 -1.19 4.43 6.05
CA MET A 131 -1.96 3.19 6.04
C MET A 131 -1.88 2.54 7.41
N ARG A 132 -3.03 2.19 8.00
CA ARG A 132 -3.07 1.56 9.32
C ARG A 132 -3.15 0.04 9.21
N ASN A 133 -2.38 -0.64 10.06
CA ASN A 133 -2.39 -2.08 10.27
C ASN A 133 -3.36 -2.43 11.40
N VAL A 134 -4.65 -2.37 11.08
CA VAL A 134 -5.74 -2.76 12.00
C VAL A 134 -6.13 -4.22 11.70
N PRO A 135 -6.01 -5.15 12.67
CA PRO A 135 -6.42 -6.52 12.49
C PRO A 135 -7.92 -6.65 12.15
N GLY A 136 -8.26 -7.58 11.26
CA GLY A 136 -9.64 -7.97 10.97
C GLY A 136 -9.73 -9.36 10.36
N ASP A 137 -10.92 -9.96 10.41
CA ASP A 137 -11.23 -11.33 10.01
C ASP A 137 -12.22 -11.42 8.83
N ASP A 138 -13.01 -10.37 8.59
CA ASP A 138 -13.91 -10.26 7.43
C ASP A 138 -13.23 -9.54 6.24
N TRP A 139 -12.70 -10.29 5.28
CA TRP A 139 -11.93 -9.71 4.16
C TRP A 139 -12.66 -8.60 3.40
N PRO A 140 -13.91 -8.78 2.91
CA PRO A 140 -14.55 -7.77 2.08
C PRO A 140 -14.81 -6.45 2.83
N GLY A 141 -15.37 -6.52 4.04
CA GLY A 141 -15.63 -5.35 4.86
C GLY A 141 -14.34 -4.68 5.32
N TRP A 142 -13.36 -5.48 5.75
CA TRP A 142 -12.05 -5.00 6.17
C TRP A 142 -11.33 -4.26 5.04
N TYR A 143 -11.29 -4.83 3.83
CA TYR A 143 -10.59 -4.25 2.68
C TYR A 143 -11.23 -2.94 2.25
N ALA A 144 -12.57 -2.91 2.16
CA ALA A 144 -13.31 -1.68 1.87
C ALA A 144 -12.98 -0.57 2.88
N ALA A 145 -13.06 -0.87 4.18
CA ALA A 145 -12.86 0.11 5.25
C ALA A 145 -11.40 0.59 5.39
N HIS A 146 -10.42 -0.28 5.19
CA HIS A 146 -9.01 0.01 5.53
C HIS A 146 -8.08 0.15 4.32
N ARG A 147 -8.51 -0.24 3.12
CA ARG A 147 -7.68 -0.23 1.90
C ARG A 147 -8.33 0.48 0.72
N VAL A 148 -9.64 0.77 0.77
CA VAL A 148 -10.34 1.54 -0.27
C VAL A 148 -10.76 2.92 0.24
N LEU A 149 -11.69 2.97 1.21
CA LEU A 149 -12.28 4.21 1.71
C LEU A 149 -11.28 5.29 2.14
N PRO A 150 -10.16 4.98 2.85
CA PRO A 150 -9.21 6.01 3.27
C PRO A 150 -8.56 6.74 2.10
N PHE A 151 -8.28 6.04 1.00
CA PHE A 151 -7.63 6.63 -0.17
C PHE A 151 -8.63 7.29 -1.12
N SER A 152 -9.86 6.78 -1.20
CA SER A 152 -10.92 7.43 -1.98
C SER A 152 -11.37 8.76 -1.37
N THR A 153 -11.59 8.79 -0.05
CA THR A 153 -12.05 10.01 0.65
C THR A 153 -10.98 11.11 0.67
N ALA A 154 -9.70 10.74 0.80
CA ALA A 154 -8.57 11.68 0.69
C ALA A 154 -8.49 12.36 -0.70
N HIS A 155 -8.89 11.66 -1.76
CA HIS A 155 -8.91 12.22 -3.12
C HIS A 155 -10.15 13.09 -3.37
N VAL A 156 -11.31 12.73 -2.80
CA VAL A 156 -12.55 13.51 -2.90
C VAL A 156 -12.50 14.81 -2.08
N SER A 157 -11.77 14.81 -0.96
CA SER A 157 -11.59 16.00 -0.11
C SER A 157 -10.51 16.97 -0.62
N ARG A 158 -9.64 16.54 -1.54
CA ARG A 158 -8.68 17.41 -2.21
C ARG A 158 -9.40 18.19 -3.32
N ARG A 159 -9.95 19.35 -2.97
CA ARG A 159 -10.52 20.32 -3.92
C ARG A 159 -9.46 20.68 -4.97
N VAL A 160 -9.60 20.13 -6.18
CA VAL A 160 -8.84 20.62 -7.34
C VAL A 160 -9.55 21.90 -7.78
N MET A 161 -8.88 23.04 -7.57
CA MET A 161 -9.35 24.32 -8.08
C MET A 161 -8.98 24.40 -9.56
N CYS A 162 -9.99 24.52 -10.41
CA CYS A 162 -9.80 24.73 -11.84
C CYS A 162 -9.20 26.14 -12.06
N PRO A 163 -8.47 26.37 -13.16
CA PRO A 163 -7.89 27.69 -13.48
C PRO A 163 -8.91 28.83 -13.58
N ASN A 164 -10.20 28.52 -13.75
CA ASN A 164 -11.30 29.48 -13.80
C ASN A 164 -11.98 29.72 -12.44
N GLY A 165 -11.42 29.21 -11.34
CA GLY A 165 -11.94 29.37 -9.98
C GLY A 165 -13.08 28.42 -9.59
N SER A 166 -13.45 27.45 -10.44
CA SER A 166 -14.44 26.43 -10.08
C SER A 166 -13.83 25.26 -9.31
N TYR A 167 -14.67 24.54 -8.55
CA TYR A 167 -14.29 23.31 -7.86
C TYR A 167 -15.02 22.13 -8.47
N VAL A 168 -14.31 21.03 -8.73
CA VAL A 168 -14.94 19.73 -9.01
C VAL A 168 -15.00 18.95 -7.71
N SER A 169 -16.22 18.65 -7.25
CA SER A 169 -16.47 17.71 -6.16
C SER A 169 -16.88 16.37 -6.78
N LEU A 170 -16.04 15.35 -6.64
CA LEU A 170 -16.41 13.97 -6.98
C LEU A 170 -17.19 13.36 -5.81
N GLY A 171 -18.49 13.69 -5.71
CA GLY A 171 -19.37 13.19 -4.67
C GLY A 171 -19.85 11.76 -4.94
N HIS A 172 -19.74 10.92 -3.91
CA HIS A 172 -20.46 9.65 -3.64
C HIS A 172 -19.88 8.35 -4.20
N PHE A 173 -18.97 7.73 -3.43
CA PHE A 173 -18.68 6.28 -3.53
C PHE A 173 -19.43 5.57 -2.38
N GLN A 174 -20.64 5.05 -2.61
CA GLN A 174 -21.23 4.07 -1.69
C GLN A 174 -20.65 2.70 -2.01
N VAL A 175 -19.76 2.21 -1.17
CA VAL A 175 -19.39 0.79 -1.18
C VAL A 175 -20.53 0.03 -0.49
N TYR A 176 -21.43 -0.55 -1.28
CA TYR A 176 -22.40 -1.52 -0.78
C TYR A 176 -21.71 -2.87 -0.56
N ALA A 177 -21.30 -3.17 0.67
CA ALA A 177 -21.07 -4.55 1.08
C ALA A 177 -22.43 -5.17 1.43
N ARG A 178 -23.15 -5.73 0.44
CA ARG A 178 -24.37 -6.50 0.70
C ARG A 178 -23.95 -7.92 1.14
N ARG A 179 -24.25 -8.29 2.39
CA ARG A 179 -24.23 -9.69 2.85
C ARG A 179 -25.19 -10.49 1.97
N HIS A 180 -24.68 -11.50 1.28
CA HIS A 180 -25.52 -12.51 0.64
C HIS A 180 -25.93 -13.51 1.73
N ASP A 181 -26.93 -13.14 2.53
CA ASP A 181 -27.64 -14.12 3.33
C ASP A 181 -28.59 -14.84 2.37
N GLY A 182 -28.28 -16.09 2.05
CA GLY A 182 -29.02 -16.90 1.09
C GLY A 182 -30.46 -17.15 1.55
N ASN A 183 -31.40 -16.38 1.00
CA ASN A 183 -32.81 -16.74 0.91
C ASN A 183 -33.46 -15.97 -0.25
N GLU A 184 -33.43 -16.55 -1.46
CA GLU A 184 -34.16 -16.01 -2.60
C GLU A 184 -35.65 -16.34 -2.50
N ALA A 185 -36.46 -15.32 -2.19
CA ALA A 185 -37.86 -15.28 -2.60
C ALA A 185 -37.98 -14.25 -3.73
N SER A 186 -38.17 -14.72 -4.96
CA SER A 186 -38.34 -13.85 -6.15
C SER A 186 -39.66 -13.06 -6.08
N PRO A 187 -39.67 -11.73 -6.32
CA PRO A 187 -40.89 -11.02 -6.63
C PRO A 187 -41.10 -10.96 -8.15
N GLY A 188 -42.27 -11.44 -8.57
CA GLY A 188 -42.71 -11.48 -9.97
C GLY A 188 -42.84 -10.09 -10.59
N ARG A 189 -42.43 -10.00 -11.87
CA ARG A 189 -42.66 -8.86 -12.75
C ARG A 189 -44.16 -8.72 -13.05
N ARG A 190 -44.73 -7.54 -12.82
CA ARG A 190 -45.89 -7.04 -13.58
C ARG A 190 -45.51 -5.70 -14.21
N GLY A 191 -45.42 -5.68 -15.53
CA GLY A 191 -45.31 -4.45 -16.32
C GLY A 191 -46.69 -3.79 -16.53
N PRO A 192 -46.75 -2.50 -16.87
CA PRO A 192 -48.02 -1.78 -17.02
C PRO A 192 -48.66 -2.10 -18.38
N HIS A 193 -49.91 -2.58 -18.35
CA HIS A 193 -50.78 -2.67 -19.52
C HIS A 193 -51.23 -1.27 -19.96
N ARG A 194 -50.96 -0.91 -21.21
CA ARG A 194 -51.68 0.13 -21.96
C ARG A 194 -53.04 -0.43 -22.39
N GLY A 195 -54.12 0.27 -22.06
CA GLY A 195 -55.48 0.06 -22.62
C GLY A 195 -55.90 1.27 -23.46
N PRO A 196 -56.76 1.10 -24.47
CA PRO A 196 -56.96 2.08 -25.54
C PRO A 196 -58.02 3.15 -25.24
N ALA A 197 -57.94 4.23 -26.03
CA ALA A 197 -58.80 5.41 -26.02
C ALA A 197 -60.27 5.12 -26.37
N ALA A 198 -61.17 5.86 -25.73
CA ALA A 198 -62.53 6.09 -26.19
C ALA A 198 -62.87 7.58 -25.97
N ALA A 199 -63.12 8.29 -27.07
CA ALA A 199 -63.67 9.63 -27.08
C ALA A 199 -65.21 9.52 -27.05
N GLN A 200 -65.84 10.25 -26.12
CA GLN A 200 -67.28 10.46 -26.07
C GLN A 200 -67.65 11.64 -26.97
N GLY A 201 -68.54 11.38 -27.94
CA GLY A 201 -69.34 12.39 -28.62
C GLY A 201 -70.76 12.36 -28.06
N ALA A 202 -71.40 13.53 -27.96
CA ALA A 202 -72.82 13.68 -27.67
C ALA A 202 -73.38 14.97 -28.32
N ALA A 203 -74.65 14.86 -28.72
CA ALA A 203 -75.61 15.83 -29.30
C ALA A 203 -75.48 16.12 -30.80
N ASP A 204 -76.51 16.16 -31.67
CA ASP A 204 -77.95 15.80 -31.76
C ASP A 204 -78.46 16.61 -32.99
N PRO A 205 -79.68 16.44 -33.56
CA PRO A 205 -80.48 15.24 -33.84
C PRO A 205 -80.50 14.84 -35.34
#